data_AF-A0A520DM15-F1
#
_entry.id   AF-A0A520DM15-F1
#
_cell.length_a   1.000
_cell.length_b   1.000
_cell.length_c   1.000
_cell.angle_alpha   90.00
_cell.angle_beta   90.00
_cell.angle_gamma   90.00
#
_symmetry.space_group_name_H-M   'P 1'
#
loop_
_entity.id
_entity.type
_entity.pdbx_description
1 polymer ?
#
loop_
_entity_poly.entity_id
_entity_poly.type
_entity_poly.pdbx_seq_one_letter_code
_entity_poly.pdbx_strand_id
1 'polypeptide(L)'
;MADAPTTTSLKIEFPESLPVSARREEIAEAIAAHQVVIVCGETGSGKTTQLPKIALLLGRGKLNAPPGQGKLIGHTQPRRIAASSVAKRIAEELKTPLGEVVGFKVRFQDRLSKDASVKLMTDGILLAETQTDPLLKAYDTIIIDEAHERSLNIDFLLGYLREILPRRPDLKVIVTSATIDAERFAQHFRSARPASGRPKAGAAPSGGSGPHEVGERGGDMLPAPVIYVSGRTFPVEQRYRPFEESRDYDMNDAIADGVDELWRDPHNAGDILVFLPGEREIREAADHLRRHLANQPVMRSAEVLPLFARLSPAEQDRIFEGHTGRRVVLATNVAETSLTVPGTRY
;
A
#
# COMPACT_ATOMS: atom_id res chain seq x y z
N MET A 1 -18.64 22.15 36.47
CA MET A 1 -17.43 21.40 36.07
C MET A 1 -17.80 20.67 34.80
N ALA A 2 -17.30 21.13 33.66
CA ALA A 2 -17.56 20.48 32.37
C ALA A 2 -16.66 19.25 32.27
N ASP A 3 -17.26 18.10 31.99
CA ASP A 3 -16.57 16.83 31.76
C ASP A 3 -15.54 17.01 30.64
N ALA A 4 -14.29 16.65 30.91
CA ALA A 4 -13.25 16.58 29.89
C ALA A 4 -13.65 15.47 28.90
N PRO A 5 -13.58 15.71 27.57
CA PRO A 5 -13.88 14.66 26.60
C PRO A 5 -12.90 13.51 26.82
N THR A 6 -13.44 12.36 27.23
CA THR A 6 -12.74 11.10 27.35
C THR A 6 -12.19 10.77 25.97
N THR A 7 -10.88 10.92 25.79
CA THR A 7 -10.18 10.52 24.56
C THR A 7 -10.22 9.00 24.55
N THR A 8 -11.21 8.42 23.88
CA THR A 8 -11.28 6.99 23.66
C THR A 8 -10.02 6.60 22.89
N SER A 9 -9.04 6.00 23.58
CA SER A 9 -7.78 5.60 22.97
C SER A 9 -8.07 4.58 21.88
N LEU A 10 -7.79 4.91 20.62
CA LEU A 10 -7.95 4.01 19.48
C LEU A 10 -7.15 2.72 19.74
N LYS A 11 -7.84 1.58 19.79
CA LYS A 11 -7.18 0.28 19.96
C LYS A 11 -6.69 -0.22 18.60
N ILE A 12 -5.37 -0.31 18.42
CA ILE A 12 -4.75 -0.77 17.18
C ILE A 12 -4.32 -2.24 17.33
N GLU A 13 -4.99 -3.13 16.59
CA GLU A 13 -4.71 -4.56 16.56
C GLU A 13 -3.97 -4.93 15.27
N PHE A 14 -3.06 -5.91 15.32
CA PHE A 14 -2.27 -6.37 14.18
C PHE A 14 -2.54 -7.86 13.93
N PRO A 15 -2.96 -8.27 12.73
CA PRO A 15 -3.18 -9.69 12.42
C PRO A 15 -1.85 -10.46 12.47
N GLU A 16 -1.72 -11.43 13.38
CA GLU A 16 -0.50 -12.24 13.54
C GLU A 16 -0.16 -13.09 12.30
N SER A 17 -1.15 -13.35 11.45
CA SER A 17 -0.97 -14.10 10.21
C SER A 17 -0.17 -13.35 9.14
N LEU A 18 -0.09 -12.01 9.22
CA LEU A 18 0.60 -11.18 8.23
C LEU A 18 2.11 -11.06 8.56
N PRO A 19 3.00 -11.32 7.58
CA PRO A 19 4.44 -11.20 7.79
C PRO A 19 4.91 -9.85 8.35
N VAL A 20 4.31 -8.73 7.93
CA VAL A 20 4.66 -7.40 8.45
C VAL A 20 4.35 -7.27 9.94
N SER A 21 3.27 -7.87 10.43
CA SER A 21 2.90 -7.84 11.85
C SER A 21 3.95 -8.52 12.72
N ALA A 22 4.54 -9.61 12.26
CA ALA A 22 5.59 -10.34 12.98
C ALA A 22 6.88 -9.51 13.13
N ARG A 23 7.13 -8.57 12.22
CA ARG A 23 8.29 -7.66 12.23
C ARG A 23 7.96 -6.26 12.78
N ARG A 24 6.78 -6.09 13.38
CA ARG A 24 6.27 -4.78 13.80
C ARG A 24 7.24 -4.01 14.69
N GLU A 25 7.86 -4.68 15.65
CA GLU A 25 8.78 -4.05 16.61
C GLU A 25 10.04 -3.55 15.91
N GLU A 26 10.67 -4.38 15.08
CA GLU A 26 11.82 -4.01 14.23
C GLU A 26 11.50 -2.80 13.34
N ILE A 27 10.33 -2.81 12.69
CA ILE A 27 9.86 -1.71 11.84
C ILE A 27 9.63 -0.44 12.67
N ALA A 28 8.99 -0.56 13.83
CA ALA A 28 8.69 0.57 14.70
C ALA A 28 9.97 1.23 15.23
N GLU A 29 10.96 0.43 15.65
CA GLU A 29 12.26 0.90 16.09
C GLU A 29 13.00 1.64 14.96
N ALA A 30 13.00 1.09 13.74
CA ALA A 30 13.63 1.74 12.61
C ALA A 30 12.98 3.08 12.27
N ILE A 31 11.64 3.15 12.24
CA ILE A 31 10.90 4.41 11.99
C ILE A 31 11.19 5.43 13.09
N ALA A 32 11.30 5.01 14.35
CA ALA A 32 11.63 5.90 15.45
C ALA A 32 13.06 6.48 15.27
N ALA A 33 14.03 5.61 15.01
CA ALA A 33 15.45 5.96 14.95
C ALA A 33 15.88 6.71 13.67
N HIS A 34 15.19 6.49 12.54
CA HIS A 34 15.62 7.01 11.23
C HIS A 34 14.57 7.91 10.60
N GLN A 35 15.01 8.94 9.87
CA GLN A 35 14.09 9.84 9.16
C GLN A 35 13.44 9.13 7.96
N VAL A 36 14.19 8.26 7.29
CA VAL A 36 13.73 7.45 6.15
C VAL A 36 13.95 5.97 6.45
N VAL A 37 12.97 5.14 6.13
CA VAL A 37 13.06 3.67 6.22
C VAL A 37 12.55 3.04 4.94
N ILE A 38 13.26 2.04 4.42
CA ILE A 38 12.81 1.24 3.27
C ILE A 38 12.24 -0.08 3.79
N VAL A 39 11.01 -0.42 3.42
CA VAL A 39 10.35 -1.68 3.80
C VAL A 39 10.07 -2.50 2.55
N CYS A 40 10.81 -3.59 2.40
CA CYS A 40 10.73 -4.47 1.24
C CYS A 40 10.01 -5.76 1.58
N GLY A 41 9.23 -6.30 0.66
CA GLY A 41 8.58 -7.59 0.84
C GLY A 41 7.52 -7.83 -0.23
N GLU A 42 7.19 -9.08 -0.51
CA GLU A 42 6.25 -9.45 -1.57
C GLU A 42 4.85 -8.83 -1.38
N THR A 43 4.07 -8.75 -2.46
CA THR A 43 2.65 -8.38 -2.39
C THR A 43 1.90 -9.34 -1.45
N GLY A 44 0.92 -8.84 -0.71
CA GLY A 44 0.20 -9.63 0.29
C GLY A 44 0.89 -9.81 1.65
N SER A 45 2.14 -9.35 1.82
CA SER A 45 2.83 -9.38 3.13
C SER A 45 2.22 -8.43 4.19
N GLY A 46 1.34 -7.51 3.78
CA GLY A 46 0.63 -6.58 4.66
C GLY A 46 1.23 -5.17 4.79
N LYS A 47 2.24 -4.82 3.98
CA LYS A 47 2.95 -3.51 4.07
C LYS A 47 1.98 -2.33 4.02
N THR A 48 1.19 -2.29 2.95
CA THR A 48 0.22 -1.25 2.64
C THR A 48 -0.82 -1.00 3.73
N THR A 49 -1.27 -2.04 4.44
CA THR A 49 -2.32 -1.89 5.46
C THR A 49 -1.75 -1.71 6.86
N GLN A 50 -0.59 -2.32 7.17
CA GLN A 50 -0.05 -2.33 8.53
C GLN A 50 0.90 -1.17 8.82
N LEU A 51 1.71 -0.70 7.86
CA LEU A 51 2.65 0.41 8.08
C LEU A 51 2.00 1.71 8.59
N PRO A 52 0.86 2.20 8.05
CA PRO A 52 0.19 3.38 8.62
C PRO A 52 -0.29 3.14 10.05
N LYS A 53 -0.72 1.92 10.40
CA LYS A 53 -1.11 1.55 11.78
C LYS A 53 0.08 1.54 12.73
N ILE A 54 1.26 1.10 12.27
CA ILE A 54 2.51 1.19 13.04
C ILE A 54 2.88 2.66 13.28
N ALA A 55 2.76 3.51 12.26
CA ALA A 55 3.01 4.95 12.41
C ALA A 55 2.03 5.58 13.43
N LEU A 56 0.74 5.25 13.37
CA LEU A 56 -0.25 5.68 14.38
C LEU A 56 0.15 5.23 15.79
N LEU A 57 0.60 3.99 15.97
CA LEU A 57 1.07 3.47 17.26
C LEU A 57 2.29 4.24 17.79
N LEU A 58 3.15 4.73 16.91
CA LEU A 58 4.32 5.56 17.23
C LEU A 58 3.98 7.02 17.54
N GLY A 59 2.70 7.36 17.71
CA GLY A 59 2.28 8.73 18.01
C GLY A 59 2.24 9.67 16.80
N ARG A 60 2.25 9.13 15.58
CA ARG A 60 2.09 9.92 14.34
C ARG A 60 0.62 10.07 13.97
N GLY A 61 0.30 11.06 13.15
CA GLY A 61 -1.09 11.32 12.74
C GLY A 61 -1.85 12.19 13.75
N LYS A 62 -2.91 12.85 13.27
CA LYS A 62 -3.59 13.93 13.97
C LYS A 62 -4.19 13.51 15.32
N LEU A 63 -4.68 12.28 15.44
CA LEU A 63 -5.29 11.73 16.66
C LEU A 63 -4.32 11.66 17.85
N ASN A 64 -3.01 11.69 17.58
CA ASN A 64 -1.97 11.64 18.61
C ASN A 64 -1.47 13.04 19.03
N ALA A 65 -2.10 14.10 18.54
CA ALA A 65 -1.71 15.48 18.83
C ALA A 65 -2.88 16.27 19.45
N PRO A 66 -2.59 17.38 20.16
CA PRO A 66 -3.64 18.29 20.63
C PRO A 66 -4.52 18.79 19.48
N PRO A 67 -5.81 19.08 19.74
CA PRO A 67 -6.73 19.63 18.75
C PRO A 67 -6.11 20.83 18.01
N GLY A 68 -6.16 20.79 16.67
CA GLY A 68 -5.63 21.85 15.80
C GLY A 68 -4.11 21.83 15.56
N GLN A 69 -3.34 20.95 16.23
CA GLN A 69 -1.88 20.88 16.07
C GLN A 69 -1.39 19.61 15.36
N GLY A 70 -2.27 18.64 15.16
CA GLY A 70 -1.92 17.37 14.53
C GLY A 70 -1.71 17.43 13.02
N LYS A 71 -0.79 16.60 12.54
CA LYS A 71 -0.45 16.43 11.13
C LYS A 71 -0.98 15.10 10.60
N LEU A 72 -1.05 14.95 9.30
CA LEU A 72 -1.49 13.72 8.64
C LEU A 72 -0.33 12.74 8.44
N ILE A 73 -0.68 11.45 8.42
CA ILE A 73 0.07 10.41 7.73
C ILE A 73 -0.45 10.37 6.30
N GLY A 74 0.38 10.78 5.34
CA GLY A 74 0.08 10.68 3.92
C GLY A 74 0.53 9.33 3.39
N HIS A 75 -0.35 8.55 2.79
CA HIS A 75 -0.03 7.25 2.23
C HIS A 75 -0.38 7.23 0.75
N THR A 76 0.63 7.22 -0.10
CA THR A 76 0.43 7.24 -1.54
C THR A 76 0.19 5.84 -2.08
N GLN A 77 -0.46 5.77 -3.23
CA GLN A 77 -0.76 4.58 -4.01
C GLN A 77 -0.70 4.97 -5.49
N PRO A 78 -0.14 4.14 -6.37
CA PRO A 78 -0.08 4.44 -7.80
C PRO A 78 -1.46 4.47 -8.45
N ARG A 79 -2.42 3.70 -7.91
CA ARG A 79 -3.76 3.50 -8.49
C ARG A 79 -4.85 4.04 -7.59
N ARG A 80 -5.87 4.66 -8.21
CA ARG A 80 -7.04 5.23 -7.51
C ARG A 80 -7.80 4.18 -6.70
N ILE A 81 -8.06 3.02 -7.31
CA ILE A 81 -8.76 1.91 -6.68
C ILE A 81 -8.01 1.35 -5.47
N ALA A 82 -6.67 1.28 -5.56
CA ALA A 82 -5.83 0.85 -4.45
C ALA A 82 -5.94 1.83 -3.28
N ALA A 83 -5.86 3.15 -3.54
CA ALA A 83 -6.02 4.16 -2.49
C ALA A 83 -7.36 4.04 -1.74
N SER A 84 -8.49 3.88 -2.46
CA SER A 84 -9.80 3.76 -1.84
C SER A 84 -10.00 2.42 -1.10
N SER A 85 -9.61 1.30 -1.72
CA SER A 85 -9.73 -0.04 -1.14
C SER A 85 -8.88 -0.19 0.12
N VAL A 86 -7.62 0.28 0.08
CA VAL A 86 -6.71 0.27 1.23
C VAL A 86 -7.26 1.13 2.37
N ALA A 87 -7.80 2.32 2.08
CA ALA A 87 -8.39 3.17 3.12
C ALA A 87 -9.56 2.48 3.82
N LYS A 88 -10.45 1.85 3.04
CA LYS A 88 -11.59 1.07 3.55
C LYS A 88 -11.11 -0.08 4.43
N ARG A 89 -10.13 -0.85 3.97
CA ARG A 89 -9.56 -1.97 4.71
C ARG A 89 -8.92 -1.55 6.03
N ILE A 90 -8.13 -0.48 6.05
CA ILE A 90 -7.51 0.01 7.29
C ILE A 90 -8.59 0.53 8.25
N ALA A 91 -9.62 1.24 7.75
CA ALA A 91 -10.72 1.72 8.58
C ALA A 91 -11.50 0.57 9.23
N GLU A 92 -11.77 -0.51 8.47
CA GLU A 92 -12.38 -1.76 8.97
C GLU A 92 -11.51 -2.42 10.06
N GLU A 93 -10.20 -2.57 9.82
CA GLU A 93 -9.28 -3.15 10.81
C GLU A 93 -9.17 -2.32 12.08
N LEU A 94 -9.27 -0.99 11.97
CA LEU A 94 -9.31 -0.07 13.11
C LEU A 94 -10.69 0.03 13.77
N LYS A 95 -11.72 -0.62 13.19
CA LYS A 95 -13.12 -0.57 13.66
C LYS A 95 -13.64 0.87 13.72
N THR A 96 -13.32 1.66 12.70
CA THR A 96 -13.73 3.07 12.57
C THR A 96 -14.47 3.31 11.26
N PRO A 97 -15.41 4.27 11.20
CA PRO A 97 -16.01 4.67 9.93
C PRO A 97 -14.98 5.24 8.95
N LEU A 98 -15.10 4.87 7.68
CA LEU A 98 -14.27 5.43 6.60
C LEU A 98 -14.48 6.94 6.49
N GLY A 99 -13.38 7.67 6.57
CA GLY A 99 -13.30 9.13 6.57
C GLY A 99 -13.00 9.72 7.95
N GLU A 100 -13.25 9.00 9.05
CA GLU A 100 -13.03 9.52 10.41
C GLU A 100 -11.56 9.48 10.80
N VAL A 101 -10.99 8.31 11.07
CA VAL A 101 -9.56 8.16 11.39
C VAL A 101 -8.73 8.00 10.10
N VAL A 102 -9.25 7.22 9.17
CA VAL A 102 -8.62 6.91 7.88
C VAL A 102 -9.57 7.31 6.78
N GLY A 103 -9.09 8.09 5.82
CA GLY A 103 -9.83 8.47 4.63
C GLY A 103 -8.97 8.43 3.39
N PHE A 104 -9.55 8.80 2.25
CA PHE A 104 -8.82 8.86 0.99
C PHE A 104 -9.15 10.10 0.17
N LYS A 105 -8.21 10.50 -0.68
CA LYS A 105 -8.38 11.56 -1.67
C LYS A 105 -7.77 11.13 -2.99
N VAL A 106 -8.61 10.97 -4.00
CA VAL A 106 -8.22 10.66 -5.37
C VAL A 106 -8.83 11.70 -6.32
N ARG A 107 -8.42 11.70 -7.59
CA ARG A 107 -9.02 12.61 -8.56
C ARG A 107 -10.55 12.41 -8.60
N PHE A 108 -11.30 13.50 -8.51
CA PHE A 108 -12.77 13.56 -8.53
C PHE A 108 -13.51 12.90 -7.36
N GLN A 109 -12.81 12.36 -6.35
CA GLN A 109 -13.46 11.72 -5.21
C GLN A 109 -12.63 11.91 -3.94
N ASP A 110 -13.27 12.38 -2.87
CA ASP A 110 -12.65 12.61 -1.57
C ASP A 110 -13.61 12.10 -0.49
N ARG A 111 -13.07 11.36 0.46
CA ARG A 111 -13.75 10.95 1.69
C ARG A 111 -12.75 11.02 2.84
N LEU A 112 -12.57 12.23 3.35
CA LEU A 112 -11.63 12.55 4.43
C LEU A 112 -12.23 13.61 5.35
N SER A 113 -12.35 13.31 6.64
CA SER A 113 -12.74 14.29 7.64
C SER A 113 -11.58 15.23 7.97
N LYS A 114 -11.89 16.39 8.56
CA LYS A 114 -10.86 17.34 9.02
C LYS A 114 -9.99 16.76 10.13
N ASP A 115 -10.51 15.80 10.89
CA ASP A 115 -9.83 15.20 12.05
C ASP A 115 -9.16 13.86 11.73
N ALA A 116 -9.24 13.43 10.47
CA ALA A 116 -8.54 12.24 9.99
C ALA A 116 -7.04 12.32 10.26
N SER A 117 -6.47 11.15 10.51
CA SER A 117 -5.06 10.97 10.81
C SER A 117 -4.31 10.34 9.65
N VAL A 118 -4.98 9.50 8.86
CA VAL A 118 -4.37 8.84 7.71
C VAL A 118 -5.13 9.24 6.45
N LYS A 119 -4.40 9.78 5.47
CA LYS A 119 -4.92 10.11 4.13
C LYS A 119 -4.27 9.20 3.09
N LEU A 120 -5.05 8.26 2.57
CA LEU A 120 -4.68 7.51 1.37
C LEU A 120 -4.90 8.38 0.14
N MET A 121 -3.97 8.40 -0.79
CA MET A 121 -4.11 9.23 -1.99
C MET A 121 -3.33 8.66 -3.15
N THR A 122 -3.63 9.11 -4.37
CA THR A 122 -2.74 8.81 -5.49
C THR A 122 -1.47 9.65 -5.45
N ASP A 123 -0.37 9.16 -6.00
CA ASP A 123 0.90 9.91 -6.12
C ASP A 123 0.69 11.31 -6.71
N GLY A 124 -0.12 11.40 -7.77
CA GLY A 124 -0.45 12.67 -8.42
C GLY A 124 -1.18 13.68 -7.51
N ILE A 125 -1.90 13.22 -6.48
CA ILE A 125 -2.54 14.11 -5.51
C ILE A 125 -1.50 14.68 -4.55
N LEU A 126 -0.58 13.85 -4.03
CA LEU A 126 0.51 14.34 -3.20
C LEU A 126 1.41 15.29 -3.98
N LEU A 127 1.72 14.95 -5.24
CA LEU A 127 2.49 15.79 -6.14
C LEU A 127 1.81 17.14 -6.39
N ALA A 128 0.50 17.17 -6.61
CA ALA A 128 -0.23 18.43 -6.76
C ALA A 128 -0.20 19.27 -5.47
N GLU A 129 -0.24 18.64 -4.30
CA GLU A 129 -0.15 19.33 -3.01
C GLU A 129 1.22 19.97 -2.75
N THR A 130 2.31 19.52 -3.38
CA THR A 130 3.62 20.19 -3.26
C THR A 130 3.63 21.61 -3.83
N GLN A 131 2.70 21.94 -4.73
CA GLN A 131 2.60 23.28 -5.32
C GLN A 131 2.06 24.31 -4.30
N THR A 132 1.15 23.88 -3.42
CA THR A 132 0.50 24.75 -2.43
C THR A 132 1.08 24.59 -1.02
N ASP A 133 1.68 23.44 -0.72
CA ASP A 133 2.44 23.16 0.50
C ASP A 133 3.86 22.65 0.14
N PRO A 134 4.79 23.55 -0.25
CA PRO A 134 6.12 23.16 -0.73
C PRO A 134 7.05 22.51 0.32
N LEU A 135 6.60 22.44 1.57
CA LEU A 135 7.32 21.71 2.62
C LEU A 135 6.51 20.54 3.14
N LEU A 136 5.33 20.27 2.58
CA LEU A 136 4.41 19.23 3.02
C LEU A 136 4.14 19.30 4.54
N LYS A 137 3.97 20.52 5.06
CA LYS A 137 3.76 20.81 6.49
C LYS A 137 2.50 20.18 7.06
N ALA A 138 1.52 19.88 6.19
CA ALA A 138 0.33 19.13 6.57
C ALA A 138 0.63 17.72 7.09
N TYR A 139 1.84 17.18 6.85
CA TYR A 139 2.20 15.80 7.16
C TYR A 139 3.35 15.69 8.17
N ASP A 140 3.25 14.72 9.08
CA ASP A 140 4.37 14.27 9.92
C ASP A 140 5.02 12.99 9.39
N THR A 141 4.33 12.28 8.50
CA THR A 141 4.74 11.00 7.94
C THR A 141 4.24 10.90 6.51
N ILE A 142 5.10 10.50 5.59
CA ILE A 142 4.74 10.17 4.21
C ILE A 142 5.17 8.73 3.91
N ILE A 143 4.23 7.95 3.38
CA ILE A 143 4.45 6.58 2.93
C ILE A 143 4.36 6.60 1.40
N ILE A 144 5.47 6.28 0.74
CA ILE A 144 5.53 6.02 -0.70
C ILE A 144 5.40 4.52 -0.90
N ASP A 145 4.19 4.06 -1.22
CA ASP A 145 3.90 2.65 -1.40
C ASP A 145 4.13 2.23 -2.85
N GLU A 146 4.44 0.95 -3.08
CA GLU A 146 4.62 0.39 -4.42
C GLU A 146 5.67 1.17 -5.24
N ALA A 147 6.75 1.64 -4.61
CA ALA A 147 7.76 2.48 -5.25
C ALA A 147 8.52 1.80 -6.41
N HIS A 148 8.30 0.49 -6.59
CA HIS A 148 8.80 -0.29 -7.73
C HIS A 148 7.97 -0.11 -9.00
N GLU A 149 6.76 0.45 -8.91
CA GLU A 149 5.99 0.83 -10.09
C GLU A 149 6.73 1.95 -10.82
N ARG A 150 6.97 1.78 -12.13
CA ARG A 150 7.71 2.73 -12.94
C ARG A 150 6.84 3.94 -13.30
N SER A 151 6.62 4.81 -12.33
CA SER A 151 5.78 6.00 -12.43
C SER A 151 6.61 7.27 -12.27
N LEU A 152 6.51 8.18 -13.25
CA LEU A 152 7.16 9.50 -13.19
C LEU A 152 6.76 10.29 -11.93
N ASN A 153 5.54 10.10 -11.43
CA ASN A 153 5.08 10.77 -10.22
C ASN A 153 5.86 10.28 -9.00
N ILE A 154 6.10 8.96 -8.90
CA ILE A 154 6.87 8.37 -7.80
C ILE A 154 8.31 8.89 -7.86
N ASP A 155 8.95 8.83 -9.02
CA ASP A 155 10.34 9.30 -9.19
C ASP A 155 10.49 10.78 -8.78
N PHE A 156 9.56 11.63 -9.22
CA PHE A 156 9.56 13.04 -8.82
C PHE A 156 9.35 13.21 -7.31
N LEU A 157 8.38 12.49 -6.71
CA LEU A 157 8.13 12.55 -5.27
C LEU A 157 9.36 12.10 -4.47
N LEU A 158 10.06 11.04 -4.89
CA LEU A 158 11.27 10.57 -4.22
C LEU A 158 12.40 11.62 -4.30
N GLY A 159 12.58 12.26 -5.46
CA GLY A 159 13.52 13.38 -5.63
C GLY A 159 13.15 14.58 -4.75
N TYR A 160 11.89 14.97 -4.77
CA TYR A 160 11.35 16.10 -4.02
C TYR A 160 11.45 15.89 -2.50
N LEU A 161 11.09 14.69 -2.02
CA LEU A 161 11.21 14.34 -0.60
C LEU A 161 12.67 14.45 -0.15
N ARG A 162 13.61 13.89 -0.91
CA ARG A 162 15.05 13.99 -0.62
C ARG A 162 15.51 15.45 -0.47
N GLU A 163 15.00 16.36 -1.29
CA GLU A 163 15.32 17.78 -1.23
C GLU A 163 14.78 18.47 0.04
N ILE A 164 13.55 18.14 0.46
CA ILE A 164 12.91 18.81 1.61
C ILE A 164 13.30 18.23 2.97
N LEU A 165 13.76 16.97 3.04
CA LEU A 165 14.05 16.28 4.31
C LEU A 165 15.05 17.02 5.22
N PRO A 166 16.15 17.64 4.72
CA PRO A 166 17.04 18.46 5.55
C PRO A 166 16.35 19.66 6.21
N ARG A 167 15.27 20.18 5.60
CA ARG A 167 14.46 21.30 6.12
C ARG A 167 13.27 20.84 6.97
N ARG A 168 12.98 19.53 6.97
CA ARG A 168 11.86 18.88 7.67
C ARG A 168 12.36 17.72 8.53
N PRO A 169 13.24 17.95 9.53
CA PRO A 169 13.75 16.87 10.40
C PRO A 169 12.64 16.15 11.20
N ASP A 170 11.47 16.77 11.32
CA ASP A 170 10.28 16.20 11.96
C ASP A 170 9.51 15.18 11.08
N LEU A 171 9.65 15.28 9.76
CA LEU A 171 8.97 14.44 8.78
C LEU A 171 9.63 13.06 8.69
N LYS A 172 8.83 12.00 8.87
CA LYS A 172 9.23 10.61 8.60
C LYS A 172 8.82 10.20 7.18
N VAL A 173 9.68 9.45 6.50
CA VAL A 173 9.38 8.87 5.18
C VAL A 173 9.55 7.36 5.25
N ILE A 174 8.55 6.64 4.76
CA ILE A 174 8.60 5.19 4.60
C ILE A 174 8.43 4.91 3.12
N VAL A 175 9.37 4.19 2.52
CA VAL A 175 9.28 3.77 1.12
C VAL A 175 9.08 2.27 1.11
N THR A 176 8.07 1.79 0.39
CA THR A 176 7.82 0.36 0.27
C THR A 176 8.13 -0.13 -1.14
N SER A 177 8.56 -1.38 -1.24
CA SER A 177 8.79 -2.05 -2.52
C SER A 177 8.49 -3.54 -2.43
N ALA A 178 7.99 -4.13 -3.51
CA ALA A 178 7.86 -5.58 -3.65
C ALA A 178 9.10 -6.24 -4.28
N THR A 179 10.04 -5.43 -4.81
CA THR A 179 11.18 -5.91 -5.60
C THR A 179 12.52 -5.71 -4.89
N ILE A 180 13.57 -6.31 -5.47
CA ILE A 180 14.95 -6.31 -4.96
C ILE A 180 15.63 -4.92 -5.05
N ASP A 181 15.03 -3.92 -5.72
CA ASP A 181 15.59 -2.57 -5.89
C ASP A 181 15.68 -1.71 -4.59
N ALA A 182 15.49 -2.33 -3.42
CA ALA A 182 15.61 -1.73 -2.09
C ALA A 182 16.87 -0.88 -1.89
N GLU A 183 18.00 -1.39 -2.37
CA GLU A 183 19.31 -0.78 -2.19
C GLU A 183 19.42 0.56 -2.92
N ARG A 184 18.77 0.71 -4.09
CA ARG A 184 18.76 1.96 -4.83
C ARG A 184 18.00 3.04 -4.08
N PHE A 185 16.85 2.70 -3.48
CA PHE A 185 16.11 3.63 -2.62
C PHE A 185 16.92 4.00 -1.37
N ALA A 186 17.56 3.02 -0.74
CA ALA A 186 18.39 3.23 0.43
C ALA A 186 19.57 4.19 0.14
N GLN A 187 20.23 4.02 -1.01
CA GLN A 187 21.30 4.90 -1.47
C GLN A 187 20.80 6.30 -1.84
N HIS A 188 19.63 6.40 -2.47
CA HIS A 188 19.02 7.69 -2.81
C HIS A 188 18.77 8.53 -1.56
N PHE A 189 18.30 7.92 -0.47
CA PHE A 189 18.04 8.59 0.81
C PHE A 189 19.20 8.55 1.81
N ARG A 190 20.44 8.38 1.34
CA ARG A 190 21.62 8.42 2.22
C ARG A 190 21.67 9.72 3.02
N SER A 191 22.01 9.64 4.30
CA SER A 191 22.06 10.78 5.21
C SER A 191 23.25 10.67 6.17
N ALA A 192 23.65 11.80 6.76
CA ALA A 192 24.67 11.79 7.80
C ALA A 192 24.16 10.97 9.01
N ARG A 193 25.05 10.18 9.62
CA ARG A 193 24.72 9.32 10.76
C ARG A 193 23.95 10.12 11.83
N PRO A 194 22.78 9.63 12.32
CA PRO A 194 22.13 10.24 13.46
C PRO A 194 23.12 10.28 14.62
N ALA A 195 23.32 11.45 15.23
CA ALA A 195 24.20 11.57 16.39
C ALA A 195 23.73 10.56 17.45
N SER A 196 24.57 9.58 17.77
CA SER A 196 24.28 8.61 18.82
C SER A 196 24.28 9.35 20.16
N GLY A 197 23.11 9.67 20.69
CA GLY A 197 23.01 10.19 22.04
C GLY A 197 21.66 10.82 22.37
N ARG A 198 20.94 10.20 23.33
CA ARG A 198 20.15 10.98 24.28
C ARG A 198 21.06 12.12 24.81
N PRO A 199 20.58 13.36 24.94
CA PRO A 199 21.32 14.35 25.71
C PRO A 199 21.47 13.80 27.13
N LYS A 200 22.69 13.47 27.56
CA LYS A 200 22.97 13.36 29.00
C LYS A 200 22.84 14.79 29.54
N ALA A 201 21.86 15.02 30.39
CA ALA A 201 21.77 16.25 31.15
C ALA A 201 23.06 16.41 31.99
N GLY A 202 23.81 17.49 31.77
CA GLY A 202 24.83 17.94 32.72
C GLY A 202 26.30 18.00 32.28
N ALA A 203 26.65 17.94 30.99
CA ALA A 203 28.05 18.19 30.59
C ALA A 203 28.30 19.68 30.31
N ALA A 204 29.00 20.35 31.23
CA ALA A 204 29.50 21.71 31.08
C ALA A 204 30.53 21.84 29.93
N PRO A 205 30.67 23.00 29.28
CA PRO A 205 31.63 23.19 28.20
C PRO A 205 33.04 23.41 28.77
N SER A 206 33.95 22.45 28.57
CA SER A 206 35.38 22.71 28.75
C SER A 206 35.96 23.24 27.44
N GLY A 207 36.46 24.48 27.48
CA GLY A 207 37.14 25.13 26.38
C GLY A 207 38.47 24.47 26.05
N GLY A 208 38.77 24.41 24.76
CA GLY A 208 40.06 23.99 24.22
C GLY A 208 40.29 24.67 22.88
N SER A 209 41.06 25.74 22.90
CA SER A 209 41.58 26.46 21.74
C SER A 209 42.74 25.69 21.10
N GLY A 210 42.61 25.33 19.83
CA GLY A 210 43.67 24.78 18.98
C GLY A 210 43.42 25.17 17.51
N PRO A 211 44.48 25.48 16.73
CA PRO A 211 44.36 26.19 15.46
C PRO A 211 43.87 25.30 14.32
N HIS A 212 43.27 25.97 13.33
CA HIS A 212 42.64 25.44 12.13
C HIS A 212 43.49 24.46 11.33
N GLU A 213 42.94 23.26 11.11
CA GLU A 213 43.04 22.54 9.84
C GLU A 213 41.60 22.26 9.37
N VAL A 214 41.22 22.90 8.26
CA VAL A 214 39.93 22.69 7.59
C VAL A 214 40.05 21.38 6.80
N GLY A 215 40.00 20.26 7.53
CA GLY A 215 39.76 18.95 6.94
C GLY A 215 38.31 18.84 6.52
N GLU A 216 38.07 18.47 5.26
CA GLU A 216 36.76 18.19 4.69
C GLU A 216 35.90 17.38 5.67
N ARG A 217 34.77 17.93 6.12
CA ARG A 217 33.76 17.18 6.88
C ARG A 217 33.00 16.23 5.95
N GLY A 218 33.71 15.25 5.39
CA GLY A 218 33.12 14.08 4.75
C GLY A 218 32.58 13.15 5.84
N GLY A 219 31.49 13.53 6.50
CA GLY A 219 30.80 12.61 7.39
C GLY A 219 30.26 11.45 6.57
N ASP A 220 30.63 10.21 6.91
CA ASP A 220 30.14 9.01 6.24
C ASP A 220 28.62 9.06 6.10
N MET A 221 28.14 9.22 4.86
CA MET A 221 26.72 9.18 4.56
C MET A 221 26.28 7.72 4.56
N LEU A 222 25.41 7.36 5.50
CA LEU A 222 24.86 6.03 5.60
C LEU A 222 23.58 5.92 4.75
N PRO A 223 23.37 4.81 4.04
CA PRO A 223 22.12 4.55 3.36
C PRO A 223 20.97 4.44 4.37
N ALA A 224 19.73 4.70 3.93
CA ALA A 224 18.57 4.46 4.77
C ALA A 224 18.44 2.96 5.12
N PRO A 225 18.03 2.60 6.35
CA PRO A 225 17.86 1.20 6.73
C PRO A 225 16.81 0.51 5.85
N VAL A 226 17.13 -0.72 5.45
CA VAL A 226 16.23 -1.60 4.68
C VAL A 226 15.76 -2.73 5.59
N ILE A 227 14.46 -2.89 5.70
CA ILE A 227 13.82 -4.01 6.40
C ILE A 227 13.19 -4.92 5.36
N TYR A 228 13.58 -6.20 5.39
CA TYR A 228 13.02 -7.22 4.52
C TYR A 228 11.93 -8.00 5.26
N VAL A 229 10.73 -8.01 4.69
CA VAL A 229 9.59 -8.77 5.16
C VAL A 229 9.32 -9.89 4.16
N SER A 230 9.81 -11.07 4.49
CA SER A 230 9.61 -12.27 3.69
C SER A 230 8.11 -12.60 3.61
N GLY A 231 7.56 -12.66 2.40
CA GLY A 231 6.19 -13.13 2.20
C GLY A 231 6.08 -14.63 2.48
N ARG A 232 4.83 -15.10 2.60
CA ARG A 232 4.54 -16.54 2.50
C ARG A 232 4.16 -16.82 1.06
N THR A 233 5.12 -17.15 0.21
CA THR A 233 4.83 -17.67 -1.13
C THR A 233 4.55 -19.16 -1.01
N PHE A 234 3.39 -19.56 -1.52
CA PHE A 234 3.10 -20.97 -1.77
C PHE A 234 3.60 -21.29 -3.18
N PRO A 235 4.19 -22.47 -3.41
CA PRO A 235 4.59 -22.86 -4.75
C PRO A 235 3.37 -22.89 -5.67
N VAL A 236 3.45 -22.23 -6.82
CA VAL A 236 2.41 -22.20 -7.85
C VAL A 236 2.83 -23.14 -8.98
N GLU A 237 1.97 -24.11 -9.30
CA GLU A 237 2.15 -24.97 -10.46
C GLU A 237 1.84 -24.18 -11.74
N GLN A 238 2.77 -24.19 -12.70
CA GLN A 238 2.57 -23.55 -14.00
C GLN A 238 2.18 -24.60 -15.04
N ARG A 239 1.05 -24.38 -15.70
CA ARG A 239 0.54 -25.24 -16.78
C ARG A 239 0.46 -24.44 -18.07
N TYR A 240 1.00 -25.01 -19.14
CA TYR A 240 0.95 -24.41 -20.47
C TYR A 240 0.03 -25.22 -21.37
N ARG A 241 -0.91 -24.53 -22.01
CA ARG A 241 -1.80 -25.11 -23.03
C ARG A 241 -1.61 -24.34 -24.34
N PRO A 242 -1.27 -25.03 -25.44
CA PRO A 242 -1.29 -24.41 -26.77
C PRO A 242 -2.68 -23.86 -27.09
N PHE A 243 -2.74 -22.67 -27.69
CA PHE A 243 -3.97 -22.03 -28.13
C PHE A 243 -3.86 -21.71 -29.62
N GLU A 244 -4.83 -22.17 -30.41
CA GLU A 244 -4.99 -21.85 -31.82
C GLU A 244 -6.43 -21.40 -32.05
N GLU A 245 -6.58 -20.16 -32.52
CA GLU A 245 -7.89 -19.59 -32.84
C GLU A 245 -8.42 -20.20 -34.13
N SER A 246 -9.68 -20.63 -34.10
CA SER A 246 -10.38 -21.18 -35.26
C SER A 246 -11.77 -20.57 -35.38
N ARG A 247 -12.48 -20.92 -36.46
CA ARG A 247 -13.85 -20.41 -36.68
C ARG A 247 -14.82 -20.79 -35.55
N ASP A 248 -14.59 -21.93 -34.90
CA ASP A 248 -15.47 -22.51 -33.90
C ASP A 248 -14.84 -22.54 -32.50
N TYR A 249 -13.67 -21.92 -32.33
CA TYR A 249 -12.94 -21.90 -31.05
C TYR A 249 -12.14 -20.61 -30.92
N ASP A 250 -12.58 -19.73 -30.02
CA ASP A 250 -11.94 -18.45 -29.76
C ASP A 250 -11.34 -18.36 -28.33
N MET A 251 -10.82 -17.18 -27.98
CA MET A 251 -10.25 -16.92 -26.66
C MET A 251 -11.25 -17.14 -25.51
N ASN A 252 -12.53 -16.83 -25.73
CA ASN A 252 -13.56 -16.98 -24.71
C ASN A 252 -13.88 -18.46 -24.44
N ASP A 253 -13.89 -19.28 -25.49
CA ASP A 253 -14.00 -20.74 -25.38
C ASP A 253 -12.81 -21.31 -24.58
N ALA A 254 -11.60 -20.85 -24.89
CA ALA A 254 -10.39 -21.26 -24.16
C ALA A 254 -10.41 -20.88 -22.67
N ILE A 255 -10.94 -19.70 -22.34
CA ILE A 255 -11.14 -19.27 -20.94
C ILE A 255 -12.17 -20.17 -20.25
N ALA A 256 -13.29 -20.47 -20.91
CA ALA A 256 -14.33 -21.34 -20.37
C ALA A 256 -13.79 -22.76 -20.09
N ASP A 257 -13.02 -23.33 -21.03
CA ASP A 257 -12.35 -24.62 -20.84
C ASP A 257 -11.36 -24.62 -19.67
N GLY A 258 -10.61 -23.53 -19.51
CA GLY A 258 -9.68 -23.34 -18.40
C GLY A 258 -10.40 -23.30 -17.06
N VAL A 259 -11.50 -22.55 -16.98
CA VAL A 259 -12.36 -22.50 -15.78
C VAL A 259 -12.92 -23.89 -15.46
N ASP A 260 -13.46 -24.59 -16.45
CA ASP A 260 -14.01 -25.94 -16.28
C ASP A 260 -12.96 -26.93 -15.80
N GLU A 261 -11.74 -26.89 -16.35
CA GLU A 261 -10.64 -27.75 -15.92
C GLU A 261 -10.30 -27.51 -14.44
N LEU A 262 -10.10 -26.25 -14.06
CA LEU A 262 -9.72 -25.87 -12.70
C LEU A 262 -10.79 -26.28 -11.68
N TRP A 263 -12.05 -26.15 -12.05
CA TRP A 263 -13.21 -26.41 -11.20
C TRP A 263 -13.84 -27.80 -11.36
N ARG A 264 -13.26 -28.66 -12.21
CA ARG A 264 -13.71 -30.04 -12.46
C ARG A 264 -13.71 -30.89 -11.20
N ASP A 265 -12.67 -30.77 -10.36
CA ASP A 265 -12.63 -31.44 -9.06
C ASP A 265 -13.41 -30.61 -8.03
N PRO A 266 -14.45 -31.15 -7.37
CA PRO A 266 -15.15 -30.47 -6.27
C PRO A 266 -14.24 -30.06 -5.11
N HIS A 267 -13.09 -30.72 -4.93
CA HIS A 267 -12.09 -30.40 -3.89
C HIS A 267 -11.22 -29.20 -4.27
N ASN A 268 -11.26 -28.78 -5.54
CA ASN A 268 -10.66 -27.53 -6.00
C ASN A 268 -11.57 -26.36 -5.60
N ALA A 269 -11.47 -25.98 -4.32
CA ALA A 269 -12.04 -24.75 -3.80
C ALA A 269 -11.08 -23.59 -4.05
N GLY A 270 -11.55 -22.51 -4.68
CA GLY A 270 -10.77 -21.30 -4.89
C GLY A 270 -11.29 -20.48 -6.06
N ASP A 271 -11.12 -19.16 -5.95
CA ASP A 271 -11.49 -18.22 -6.99
C ASP A 271 -10.42 -18.18 -8.09
N ILE A 272 -10.85 -17.82 -9.29
CA ILE A 272 -10.00 -17.75 -10.48
C ILE A 272 -9.80 -16.27 -10.84
N LEU A 273 -8.55 -15.85 -11.06
CA LEU A 273 -8.19 -14.54 -11.58
C LEU A 273 -7.67 -14.67 -13.02
N VAL A 274 -8.40 -14.12 -13.98
CA VAL A 274 -8.05 -14.16 -15.40
C VAL A 274 -7.57 -12.78 -15.84
N PHE A 275 -6.37 -12.71 -16.43
CA PHE A 275 -5.83 -11.48 -17.00
C PHE A 275 -6.19 -11.34 -18.48
N LEU A 276 -6.76 -10.18 -18.83
CA LEU A 276 -7.18 -9.85 -20.19
C LEU A 276 -6.62 -8.48 -20.62
N PRO A 277 -6.39 -8.27 -21.94
CA PRO A 277 -5.66 -7.10 -22.42
C PRO A 277 -6.44 -5.79 -22.31
N GLY A 278 -7.78 -5.84 -22.22
CA GLY A 278 -8.61 -4.64 -22.27
C GLY A 278 -10.05 -4.84 -21.81
N GLU A 279 -10.76 -3.71 -21.69
CA GLU A 279 -12.14 -3.68 -21.23
C GLU A 279 -13.10 -4.42 -22.18
N ARG A 280 -12.87 -4.33 -23.49
CA ARG A 280 -13.74 -4.96 -24.48
C ARG A 280 -13.68 -6.49 -24.32
N GLU A 281 -12.47 -7.01 -24.26
CA GLU A 281 -12.20 -8.44 -24.07
C GLU A 281 -12.75 -8.94 -22.73
N ILE A 282 -12.62 -8.14 -21.65
CA ILE A 282 -13.23 -8.47 -20.35
C ILE A 282 -14.75 -8.59 -20.44
N ARG A 283 -15.42 -7.65 -21.12
CA ARG A 283 -16.89 -7.68 -21.24
C ARG A 283 -17.35 -8.87 -22.09
N GLU A 284 -16.70 -9.11 -23.22
CA GLU A 284 -16.98 -10.24 -24.12
C GLU A 284 -16.79 -11.58 -23.38
N ALA A 285 -15.65 -11.76 -22.70
CA ALA A 285 -15.36 -12.96 -21.92
C ALA A 285 -16.33 -13.14 -20.74
N ALA A 286 -16.70 -12.05 -20.05
CA ALA A 286 -17.65 -12.13 -18.94
C ALA A 286 -19.04 -12.60 -19.41
N ASP A 287 -19.53 -12.07 -20.52
CA ASP A 287 -20.84 -12.43 -21.06
C ASP A 287 -20.86 -13.84 -21.67
N HIS A 288 -19.75 -14.27 -22.28
CA HIS A 288 -19.56 -15.65 -22.69
C HIS A 288 -19.56 -16.59 -21.48
N LEU A 289 -18.71 -16.33 -20.49
CA LEU A 289 -18.53 -17.20 -19.32
C LEU A 289 -19.79 -17.29 -18.45
N ARG A 290 -20.54 -16.21 -18.27
CA ARG A 290 -21.84 -16.26 -17.57
C ARG A 290 -22.83 -17.19 -18.25
N ARG A 291 -22.91 -17.16 -19.58
CA ARG A 291 -23.79 -18.06 -20.34
C ARG A 291 -23.33 -19.50 -20.23
N HIS A 292 -22.03 -19.74 -20.33
CA HIS A 292 -21.43 -21.07 -20.17
C HIS A 292 -21.74 -21.67 -18.79
N LEU A 293 -21.44 -20.93 -17.71
CA LEU A 293 -21.62 -21.40 -16.33
C LEU A 293 -23.11 -21.54 -15.95
N ALA A 294 -24.00 -20.72 -16.50
CA ALA A 294 -25.44 -20.84 -16.27
C ALA A 294 -26.01 -22.19 -16.75
N ASN A 295 -25.40 -22.80 -17.76
CA ASN A 295 -25.80 -24.11 -18.28
C ASN A 295 -25.26 -25.28 -17.43
N GLN A 296 -24.42 -25.02 -16.42
CA GLN A 296 -23.84 -26.04 -15.56
C GLN A 296 -24.53 -26.06 -14.18
N PRO A 297 -25.22 -27.15 -13.78
CA PRO A 297 -26.00 -27.20 -12.54
C PRO A 297 -25.21 -26.87 -11.26
N VAL A 298 -23.92 -27.24 -11.23
CA VAL A 298 -23.03 -27.04 -10.07
C VAL A 298 -22.42 -25.64 -10.06
N MET A 299 -22.26 -24.99 -11.22
CA MET A 299 -21.56 -23.71 -11.35
C MET A 299 -22.47 -22.53 -11.67
N ARG A 300 -23.78 -22.76 -11.82
CA ARG A 300 -24.77 -21.69 -12.12
C ARG A 300 -24.83 -20.55 -11.12
N SER A 301 -24.36 -20.75 -9.88
CA SER A 301 -24.29 -19.72 -8.85
C SER A 301 -22.91 -19.04 -8.78
N ALA A 302 -22.00 -19.35 -9.69
CA ALA A 302 -20.69 -18.72 -9.73
C ALA A 302 -20.79 -17.25 -10.12
N GLU A 303 -20.00 -16.41 -9.45
CA GLU A 303 -19.91 -14.99 -9.75
C GLU A 303 -18.87 -14.75 -10.83
N VAL A 304 -19.23 -13.97 -11.87
CA VAL A 304 -18.28 -13.50 -12.88
C VAL A 304 -18.19 -11.98 -12.79
N LEU A 305 -17.06 -11.48 -12.27
CA LEU A 305 -16.86 -10.07 -11.97
C LEU A 305 -15.78 -9.45 -12.87
N PRO A 306 -16.09 -8.37 -13.61
CA PRO A 306 -15.07 -7.63 -14.35
C PRO A 306 -14.27 -6.71 -13.40
N LEU A 307 -13.00 -6.45 -13.74
CA LEU A 307 -12.14 -5.51 -13.03
C LEU A 307 -11.26 -4.70 -14.00
N PHE A 308 -11.67 -3.47 -14.28
CA PHE A 308 -10.89 -2.51 -15.08
C PHE A 308 -11.13 -1.07 -14.61
N ALA A 309 -10.25 -0.15 -15.02
CA ALA A 309 -10.15 1.20 -14.46
C ALA A 309 -11.42 2.08 -14.62
N ARG A 310 -12.25 1.82 -15.64
CA ARG A 310 -13.46 2.62 -15.96
C ARG A 310 -14.72 2.19 -15.19
N LEU A 311 -14.68 1.08 -14.46
CA LEU A 311 -15.78 0.67 -13.61
C LEU A 311 -16.10 1.72 -12.54
N SER A 312 -17.35 1.78 -12.11
CA SER A 312 -17.72 2.61 -10.96
C SER A 312 -17.04 2.09 -9.68
N PRO A 313 -16.84 2.95 -8.65
CA PRO A 313 -16.27 2.50 -7.38
C PRO A 313 -17.06 1.36 -6.74
N ALA A 314 -18.39 1.38 -6.85
CA ALA A 314 -19.23 0.31 -6.32
C ALA A 314 -18.98 -1.03 -7.04
N GLU A 315 -18.82 -1.02 -8.37
CA GLU A 315 -18.50 -2.24 -9.13
C GLU A 315 -17.10 -2.76 -8.83
N GLN A 316 -16.13 -1.87 -8.66
CA GLN A 316 -14.76 -2.23 -8.26
C GLN A 316 -14.73 -2.81 -6.84
N ASP A 317 -15.58 -2.32 -5.93
CA ASP A 317 -15.63 -2.82 -4.56
C ASP A 317 -16.18 -4.25 -4.46
N ARG A 318 -17.00 -4.69 -5.44
CA ARG A 318 -17.63 -6.03 -5.43
C ARG A 318 -16.63 -7.18 -5.36
N ILE A 319 -15.42 -7.02 -5.92
CA ILE A 319 -14.40 -8.07 -5.85
C ILE A 319 -13.87 -8.32 -4.43
N PHE A 320 -14.08 -7.40 -3.49
CA PHE A 320 -13.71 -7.58 -2.08
C PHE A 320 -14.88 -8.04 -1.20
N GLU A 321 -16.10 -8.04 -1.72
CA GLU A 321 -17.26 -8.50 -0.96
C GLU A 321 -17.17 -10.01 -0.72
N GLY A 322 -17.50 -10.43 0.51
CA GLY A 322 -17.54 -11.83 0.87
C GLY A 322 -18.59 -12.58 0.06
N HIS A 323 -18.26 -13.80 -0.34
CA HIS A 323 -19.14 -14.67 -1.10
C HIS A 323 -19.07 -16.10 -0.55
N THR A 324 -20.09 -16.90 -0.84
CA THR A 324 -20.20 -18.30 -0.41
C THR A 324 -20.02 -19.30 -1.55
N GLY A 325 -19.87 -18.79 -2.77
CA GLY A 325 -19.82 -19.56 -4.00
C GLY A 325 -18.41 -19.62 -4.59
N ARG A 326 -18.37 -19.86 -5.90
CA ARG A 326 -17.15 -19.77 -6.71
C ARG A 326 -17.14 -18.43 -7.43
N ARG A 327 -15.98 -17.78 -7.56
CA ARG A 327 -15.85 -16.51 -8.28
C ARG A 327 -14.76 -16.57 -9.35
N VAL A 328 -15.06 -15.99 -10.51
CA VAL A 328 -14.08 -15.66 -11.56
C VAL A 328 -13.98 -14.15 -11.66
N VAL A 329 -12.78 -13.60 -11.48
CA VAL A 329 -12.46 -12.19 -11.69
C VAL A 329 -11.72 -12.03 -13.00
N LEU A 330 -12.27 -11.23 -13.91
CA LEU A 330 -11.69 -10.93 -15.22
C LEU A 330 -11.06 -9.53 -15.16
N ALA A 331 -9.74 -9.45 -15.10
CA ALA A 331 -9.01 -8.23 -14.77
C ALA A 331 -8.03 -7.79 -15.85
N THR A 332 -7.77 -6.49 -15.96
CA THR A 332 -6.53 -6.01 -16.58
C THR A 332 -5.38 -6.09 -15.55
N ASN A 333 -4.19 -5.59 -15.90
CA ASN A 333 -3.05 -5.42 -14.99
C ASN A 333 -3.33 -4.59 -13.71
N VAL A 334 -4.54 -4.05 -13.53
CA VAL A 334 -4.99 -3.42 -12.28
C VAL A 334 -4.82 -4.36 -11.08
N ALA A 335 -5.00 -5.67 -11.26
CA ALA A 335 -4.84 -6.69 -10.22
C ALA A 335 -3.41 -7.23 -10.02
N GLU A 336 -2.43 -6.79 -10.82
CA GLU A 336 -1.11 -7.43 -10.85
C GLU A 336 -0.26 -7.14 -9.61
N THR A 337 -0.22 -5.88 -9.16
CA THR A 337 0.70 -5.44 -8.10
C THR A 337 -0.01 -4.68 -6.99
N SER A 338 -0.82 -3.68 -7.35
CA SER A 338 -1.41 -2.76 -6.37
C SER A 338 -2.65 -3.31 -5.65
N LEU A 339 -3.07 -4.54 -5.95
CA LEU A 339 -4.29 -5.10 -5.39
C LEU A 339 -4.26 -6.62 -5.29
N THR A 340 -4.50 -7.13 -4.08
CA THR A 340 -4.77 -8.56 -3.86
C THR A 340 -6.27 -8.83 -3.85
N VAL A 341 -6.75 -9.69 -4.74
CA VAL A 341 -8.14 -10.19 -4.73
C VAL A 341 -8.23 -11.33 -3.70
N PRO A 342 -9.06 -11.20 -2.64
CA PRO A 342 -9.21 -12.26 -1.65
C PRO A 342 -9.81 -13.53 -2.28
N GLY A 343 -9.37 -14.70 -1.83
CA GLY A 343 -9.93 -15.99 -2.28
C GLY A 343 -9.33 -16.55 -3.56
N THR A 344 -8.51 -15.77 -4.28
CA THR A 344 -7.82 -16.24 -5.49
C THR A 344 -6.88 -17.40 -5.17
N ARG A 345 -7.07 -18.50 -5.89
CA ARG A 345 -6.22 -19.69 -5.87
C ARG A 345 -5.60 -19.99 -7.22
N TYR A 346 -6.27 -19.57 -8.30
CA TYR A 346 -5.90 -19.86 -9.69
C TYR A 346 -5.77 -18.60 -10.51
#